data_AF-A0A2T2YKH0-F1
#
_entry.id   AF-A0A2T2YKH0-F1
#
_cell.length_a   1.000
_cell.length_b   1.000
_cell.length_c   1.000
_cell.angle_alpha   90.00
_cell.angle_beta   90.00
_cell.angle_gamma   90.00
#
_symmetry.space_group_name_H-M   'P 1'
#
loop_
_entity.id
_entity.type
_entity.pdbx_description
1 polymer ?
#
loop_
_entity_poly.entity_id
_entity_poly.type
_entity_poly.pdbx_seq_one_letter_code
_entity_poly.pdbx_strand_id
1 'polypeptide(L)'
;MSPTYLWIILLVLAAFLLLRYVYRYLKEAWQISRQGGMATKYQELLRFVCQAQPGLHVRSTGSRHIAYREERPTGPVIFTLFQAWGQLTVEWRLQHPTFGPRTYQWKFAEHESQPLMFAKIKADLEWKEYSKL
;
A
#
# COMPACT_ATOMS: atom_id res chain seq x y z
N MET A 1 13.33 44.80 19.85
CA MET A 1 12.46 44.03 18.94
C MET A 1 11.11 43.87 19.61
N SER A 2 10.05 44.50 19.10
CA SER A 2 8.72 44.31 19.68
C SER A 2 8.23 42.87 19.44
N PRO A 3 7.47 42.29 20.37
CA PRO A 3 7.01 40.89 20.29
C PRO A 3 6.22 40.59 19.00
N THR A 4 5.62 41.60 18.38
CA THR A 4 4.90 41.52 17.10
C THR A 4 5.76 41.01 15.95
N TYR A 5 7.02 41.43 15.82
CA TYR A 5 7.90 40.98 14.72
C TYR A 5 8.34 39.52 14.89
N LEU A 6 8.49 39.05 16.13
CA LEU A 6 8.86 37.66 16.41
C LEU A 6 7.73 36.70 16.01
N TRP A 7 6.47 37.08 16.24
CA TRP A 7 5.30 36.33 15.78
C TRP A 7 5.18 36.29 14.26
N ILE A 8 5.49 37.39 13.56
CA ILE A 8 5.48 37.44 12.09
C ILE A 8 6.56 36.50 11.52
N ILE A 9 7.77 36.51 12.07
CA ILE A 9 8.86 35.61 11.63
C ILE A 9 8.48 34.14 11.85
N LEU A 10 7.89 33.81 13.01
CA LEU A 10 7.41 32.46 13.29
C LEU A 10 6.32 32.01 12.32
N LEU A 11 5.36 32.90 11.99
CA LEU A 11 4.30 32.61 11.03
C LEU A 11 4.84 32.35 9.62
N VAL A 12 5.80 33.16 9.16
CA VAL A 12 6.43 32.97 7.85
C VAL A 12 7.20 31.64 7.81
N LEU A 13 7.93 31.30 8.88
CA LEU A 13 8.66 30.04 8.96
C LEU A 13 7.72 28.84 8.95
N ALA A 14 6.63 28.89 9.73
CA ALA A 14 5.62 27.84 9.77
C ALA A 14 4.93 27.67 8.42
N ALA A 15 4.55 28.77 7.76
CA ALA A 15 3.96 28.75 6.43
C ALA A 15 4.92 28.14 5.40
N PHE A 16 6.21 28.48 5.43
CA PHE A 16 7.22 27.92 4.54
C PHE A 16 7.37 26.40 4.71
N LEU A 17 7.41 25.91 5.96
CA LEU A 17 7.49 24.47 6.25
C LEU A 17 6.24 23.73 5.76
N LEU A 18 5.05 24.28 5.99
CA LEU A 18 3.79 23.72 5.50
C LEU A 18 3.75 23.66 3.97
N LEU A 19 4.15 24.75 3.29
CA LEU A 19 4.19 24.80 1.83
C LEU A 19 5.14 23.74 1.26
N ARG A 20 6.33 23.59 1.85
CA ARG A 20 7.30 22.56 1.46
C ARG A 20 6.75 21.15 1.66
N TYR A 21 6.05 20.92 2.76
CA TYR A 21 5.43 19.62 3.05
C TYR A 21 4.34 19.30 2.03
N VAL A 22 3.42 20.24 1.77
CA VAL A 22 2.34 20.09 0.78
C VAL A 22 2.90 19.89 -0.62
N TYR A 23 3.93 20.65 -1.01
CA TYR A 23 4.57 20.50 -2.31
C TYR A 23 5.16 19.10 -2.52
N ARG A 24 5.89 18.57 -1.53
CA ARG A 24 6.42 17.19 -1.59
C ARG A 24 5.29 16.17 -1.69
N TYR A 25 4.24 16.32 -0.88
CA TYR A 25 3.08 15.44 -0.89
C TYR A 25 2.37 15.43 -2.25
N LEU A 26 2.15 16.61 -2.85
CA LEU A 26 1.52 16.72 -4.18
C LEU A 26 2.41 16.17 -5.29
N LYS A 27 3.72 16.42 -5.24
CA LYS A 27 4.69 15.94 -6.24
C LYS A 27 4.71 14.40 -6.32
N GLU A 28 4.72 13.72 -5.18
CA GLU A 28 4.69 12.25 -5.13
C GLU A 28 3.35 11.70 -5.67
N ALA A 29 2.22 12.35 -5.37
CA ALA A 29 0.92 11.92 -5.90
C ALA A 29 0.84 12.11 -7.42
N TRP A 30 1.37 13.24 -7.93
CA TRP A 30 1.43 13.54 -9.36
C TRP A 30 2.37 12.59 -10.12
N GLN A 31 3.51 12.22 -9.55
CA GLN A 31 4.45 11.28 -10.18
C GLN A 31 3.82 9.89 -10.36
N ILE A 32 3.08 9.40 -9.36
CA ILE A 32 2.39 8.10 -9.47
C ILE A 32 1.25 8.17 -10.48
N SER A 33 0.48 9.27 -10.52
CA SER A 33 -0.56 9.46 -11.55
C SER A 33 0.01 9.57 -12.97
N ARG A 34 1.17 10.21 -13.16
CA ARG A 34 1.85 10.29 -14.47
C ARG A 34 2.43 8.95 -14.94
N GLN A 35 2.68 8.00 -14.04
CA GLN A 35 3.14 6.64 -14.34
C GLN A 35 1.97 5.65 -14.56
N GLY A 36 0.74 6.13 -14.71
CA GLY A 36 -0.44 5.28 -14.90
C GLY A 36 -1.03 4.71 -13.60
N GLY A 37 -0.62 5.21 -12.44
CA GLY A 37 -1.14 4.80 -11.13
C GLY A 37 -0.54 3.50 -10.59
N MET A 38 -0.92 3.14 -9.36
CA MET A 38 -0.48 1.91 -8.67
C MET A 38 -0.76 0.64 -9.49
N ALA A 39 -1.88 0.62 -10.22
CA ALA A 39 -2.28 -0.52 -11.05
C ALA A 39 -1.30 -0.78 -12.20
N THR A 40 -0.82 0.27 -12.86
CA THR A 40 0.18 0.16 -13.95
C THR A 40 1.55 -0.16 -13.38
N LYS A 41 1.93 0.52 -12.30
CA LYS A 41 3.24 0.34 -11.67
C LYS A 41 3.47 -1.08 -11.14
N TYR A 42 2.47 -1.65 -10.47
CA TYR A 42 2.53 -2.99 -9.88
C TYR A 42 1.72 -4.01 -10.70
N GLN A 43 1.53 -3.76 -11.99
CA GLN A 43 0.69 -4.60 -12.85
C GLN A 43 1.13 -6.06 -12.87
N GLU A 44 2.43 -6.31 -12.85
CA GLU A 44 2.99 -7.66 -12.91
C GLU A 44 2.72 -8.43 -11.60
N LEU A 45 2.97 -7.80 -10.46
CA LEU A 45 2.64 -8.34 -9.14
C LEU A 45 1.14 -8.63 -9.03
N LEU A 46 0.29 -7.68 -9.45
CA LEU A 46 -1.15 -7.84 -9.44
C LEU A 46 -1.60 -8.98 -10.36
N ARG A 47 -0.99 -9.12 -11.54
CA ARG A 47 -1.26 -10.23 -12.46
C ARG A 47 -0.95 -11.58 -11.83
N PHE A 48 0.20 -11.73 -11.18
CA PHE A 48 0.55 -12.98 -10.49
C PHE A 48 -0.41 -13.30 -9.35
N VAL A 49 -0.80 -12.29 -8.56
CA VAL A 49 -1.78 -12.46 -7.48
C VAL A 49 -3.15 -12.87 -8.02
N CYS A 50 -3.66 -12.21 -9.06
CA CYS A 50 -4.94 -12.57 -9.69
C CYS A 50 -4.89 -13.95 -10.38
N GLN A 51 -3.74 -14.35 -10.94
CA GLN A 51 -3.55 -15.70 -11.47
C GLN A 51 -3.58 -16.76 -10.36
N ALA A 52 -2.97 -16.47 -9.20
CA ALA A 52 -2.99 -17.37 -8.06
C ALA A 52 -4.35 -17.41 -7.34
N GLN A 53 -5.12 -16.32 -7.40
CA GLN A 53 -6.43 -16.17 -6.75
C GLN A 53 -7.43 -15.51 -7.72
N PRO A 54 -8.05 -16.29 -8.62
CA PRO A 54 -8.93 -15.75 -9.66
C PRO A 54 -10.21 -15.09 -9.14
N GLY A 55 -10.62 -15.34 -7.89
CA GLY A 55 -11.77 -14.67 -7.28
C GLY A 55 -11.49 -13.27 -6.73
N LEU A 56 -10.25 -12.76 -6.82
CA LEU A 56 -9.93 -11.40 -6.41
C LEU A 56 -10.49 -10.38 -7.40
N HIS A 57 -11.41 -9.53 -6.94
CA HIS A 57 -11.94 -8.41 -7.71
C HIS A 57 -11.48 -7.06 -7.14
N VAL A 58 -11.27 -6.09 -8.03
CA VAL A 58 -10.89 -4.72 -7.64
C VAL A 58 -12.03 -4.11 -6.84
N ARG A 59 -11.75 -3.66 -5.61
CA ARG A 59 -12.73 -3.00 -4.74
C ARG A 59 -12.50 -1.50 -4.66
N SER A 60 -11.23 -1.06 -4.63
CA SER A 60 -10.89 0.36 -4.59
C SER A 60 -9.52 0.61 -5.21
N THR A 61 -9.45 1.68 -5.99
CA THR A 61 -8.23 2.17 -6.61
C THR A 61 -8.06 3.63 -6.23
N GLY A 62 -6.98 3.95 -5.54
CA GLY A 62 -6.52 5.32 -5.31
C GLY A 62 -5.15 5.54 -5.94
N SER A 63 -4.65 6.78 -5.87
CA SER A 63 -3.35 7.12 -6.44
C SER A 63 -2.18 6.39 -5.76
N ARG A 64 -2.31 6.02 -4.47
CA ARG A 64 -1.25 5.34 -3.68
C ARG A 64 -1.69 4.02 -3.07
N HIS A 65 -2.92 3.60 -3.32
CA HIS A 65 -3.48 2.40 -2.74
C HIS A 65 -4.28 1.63 -3.79
N ILE A 66 -4.23 0.31 -3.73
CA ILE A 66 -5.17 -0.54 -4.47
C ILE A 66 -5.57 -1.69 -3.56
N ALA A 67 -6.86 -1.94 -3.48
CA ALA A 67 -7.43 -3.00 -2.65
C ALA A 67 -8.30 -3.92 -3.50
N TYR A 68 -8.01 -5.21 -3.39
CA TYR A 68 -8.78 -6.30 -3.95
C TYR A 68 -9.51 -7.04 -2.84
N ARG A 69 -10.69 -7.57 -3.18
CA ARG A 69 -11.47 -8.38 -2.27
C ARG A 69 -11.98 -9.61 -3.01
N GLU A 70 -11.97 -10.74 -2.30
CA GLU A 70 -12.63 -11.97 -2.70
C GLU A 70 -13.55 -12.42 -1.56
N GLU A 71 -14.78 -12.78 -1.89
CA GLU A 71 -15.72 -13.37 -0.94
C GLU A 71 -15.53 -14.89 -0.96
N ARG A 72 -15.11 -15.48 0.16
CA ARG A 72 -14.95 -16.94 0.30
C ARG A 72 -15.91 -17.49 1.36
N PRO A 73 -16.28 -18.78 1.31
CA PRO A 73 -17.06 -19.43 2.37
C PRO A 73 -16.39 -19.35 3.75
N THR A 74 -15.06 -19.34 3.78
CA THR A 74 -14.24 -19.18 4.99
C THR A 74 -14.13 -17.73 5.47
N GLY A 75 -14.85 -16.81 4.83
CA GLY A 75 -14.85 -15.38 5.07
C GLY A 75 -13.99 -14.57 4.09
N PRO A 76 -14.20 -13.24 4.00
CA PRO A 76 -13.62 -12.42 2.95
C PRO A 76 -12.10 -12.31 3.07
N VAL A 77 -11.44 -12.39 1.92
CA VAL A 77 -10.02 -12.11 1.74
C VAL A 77 -9.89 -10.70 1.17
N ILE A 78 -9.03 -9.88 1.77
CA ILE A 78 -8.73 -8.53 1.32
C ILE A 78 -7.23 -8.43 1.08
N PHE A 79 -6.83 -8.08 -0.13
CA PHE A 79 -5.45 -7.86 -0.50
C PHE A 79 -5.24 -6.38 -0.82
N THR A 80 -4.35 -5.72 -0.09
CA THR A 80 -4.13 -4.28 -0.21
C THR A 80 -2.67 -4.01 -0.52
N LEU A 81 -2.42 -3.17 -1.52
CA LEU A 81 -1.12 -2.59 -1.79
C LEU A 81 -1.20 -1.11 -1.45
N PHE A 82 -0.23 -0.63 -0.71
CA PHE A 82 -0.09 0.78 -0.37
C PHE A 82 1.37 1.21 -0.48
N GLN A 83 1.62 2.30 -1.21
CA GLN A 83 2.98 2.85 -1.35
C GLN A 83 3.13 4.15 -0.56
N ALA A 84 4.17 4.21 0.27
CA ALA A 84 4.59 5.42 0.96
C ALA A 84 6.11 5.48 1.12
N TRP A 85 6.68 6.67 0.98
CA TRP A 85 8.10 6.95 1.27
C TRP A 85 9.11 6.00 0.61
N GLY A 86 8.91 5.63 -0.65
CA GLY A 86 9.85 4.74 -1.36
C GLY A 86 9.68 3.25 -1.04
N GLN A 87 8.63 2.88 -0.30
CA GLN A 87 8.36 1.49 0.07
C GLN A 87 6.95 1.08 -0.35
N LEU A 88 6.85 -0.16 -0.84
CA LEU A 88 5.59 -0.84 -1.07
C LEU A 88 5.26 -1.67 0.17
N THR A 89 4.08 -1.44 0.74
CA THR A 89 3.47 -2.32 1.73
C THR A 89 2.40 -3.16 1.06
N VAL A 90 2.51 -4.48 1.21
CA VAL A 90 1.50 -5.44 0.79
C VAL A 90 0.86 -6.02 2.03
N GLU A 91 -0.46 -6.04 2.06
CA GLU A 91 -1.24 -6.54 3.18
C GLU A 91 -2.26 -7.56 2.69
N TRP A 92 -2.31 -8.71 3.35
CA TRP A 92 -3.31 -9.76 3.13
C TRP A 92 -4.10 -9.96 4.41
N ARG A 93 -5.42 -9.79 4.34
CA ARG A 93 -6.34 -9.97 5.46
C ARG A 93 -7.34 -11.07 5.12
N LEU A 94 -7.51 -12.02 6.03
CA LEU A 94 -8.59 -12.99 6.01
C LEU A 94 -9.45 -12.80 7.25
N GLN A 95 -10.75 -12.57 7.07
CA GLN A 95 -11.69 -12.56 8.19
C GLN A 95 -12.30 -13.94 8.35
N HIS A 96 -11.68 -14.81 9.16
CA HIS A 96 -12.25 -16.12 9.41
C HIS A 96 -13.31 -16.05 10.52
N PRO A 97 -14.52 -16.60 10.33
CA PRO A 97 -15.58 -16.53 11.33
C PRO A 97 -15.20 -17.22 12.65
N THR A 98 -14.53 -18.38 12.58
CA THR A 98 -14.13 -19.17 13.76
C THR A 98 -12.77 -18.78 14.37
N PHE A 99 -11.77 -18.40 13.57
CA PHE A 99 -10.39 -18.17 14.02
C PHE A 99 -10.01 -16.68 14.15
N GLY A 100 -10.97 -15.78 13.97
CA GLY A 100 -10.76 -14.34 13.99
C GLY A 100 -10.00 -13.81 12.75
N PRO A 101 -9.78 -12.48 12.69
CA PRO A 101 -9.08 -11.86 11.58
C PRO A 101 -7.60 -12.20 11.59
N ARG A 102 -7.08 -12.66 10.45
CA ARG A 102 -5.65 -12.86 10.21
C ARG A 102 -5.16 -11.78 9.27
N THR A 103 -4.08 -11.12 9.65
CA THR A 103 -3.44 -10.08 8.84
C THR A 103 -1.98 -10.42 8.65
N TYR A 104 -1.52 -10.43 7.40
CA TYR A 104 -0.12 -10.56 7.05
C TYR A 104 0.32 -9.33 6.27
N GLN A 105 1.50 -8.81 6.62
CA GLN A 105 2.04 -7.62 6.01
C GLN A 105 3.48 -7.87 5.56
N TRP A 106 3.77 -7.45 4.34
CA TRP A 106 5.11 -7.47 3.76
C TRP A 106 5.49 -6.06 3.34
N LYS A 107 6.78 -5.74 3.45
CA LYS A 107 7.35 -4.48 3.01
C LYS A 107 8.45 -4.76 2.00
N PHE A 108 8.44 -4.00 0.92
CA PHE A 108 9.38 -4.11 -0.18
C PHE A 108 9.91 -2.74 -0.57
N ALA A 109 11.11 -2.70 -1.14
CA ALA A 109 11.59 -1.47 -1.76
C ALA A 109 10.80 -1.18 -3.06
N GLU A 110 10.58 0.09 -3.38
CA GLU A 110 9.78 0.52 -4.55
C GLU A 110 10.27 -0.06 -5.89
N HIS A 111 11.56 -0.33 -6.03
CA HIS A 111 12.19 -0.82 -7.26
C HIS A 111 12.62 -2.29 -7.18
N GLU A 112 12.16 -3.01 -6.16
CA GLU A 112 12.43 -4.43 -6.03
C GLU A 112 11.67 -5.22 -7.11
N SER A 113 12.20 -6.39 -7.48
CA SER A 113 11.62 -7.23 -8.54
C SER A 113 10.24 -7.75 -8.14
N GLN A 114 9.21 -7.40 -8.90
CA GLN A 114 7.82 -7.82 -8.65
C GLN A 114 7.63 -9.35 -8.63
N PRO A 115 8.27 -10.13 -9.53
CA PRO A 115 8.30 -11.59 -9.42
C PRO A 115 8.88 -12.10 -8.09
N LEU A 116 9.96 -11.48 -7.59
CA LEU A 116 10.55 -11.87 -6.31
C LEU A 116 9.66 -11.49 -5.12
N MET A 117 9.00 -10.32 -5.18
CA MET A 117 8.00 -9.95 -4.17
C MET A 117 6.89 -11.00 -4.09
N PHE A 118 6.36 -11.41 -5.25
CA PHE A 118 5.31 -12.43 -5.33
C PHE A 118 5.79 -13.79 -4.79
N ALA A 119 6.98 -14.24 -5.19
CA ALA A 119 7.56 -15.49 -4.71
C ALA A 119 7.68 -15.51 -3.17
N LYS A 120 8.12 -14.39 -2.58
CA LYS A 120 8.22 -14.24 -1.13
C LYS A 120 6.86 -14.28 -0.44
N ILE A 121 5.88 -13.54 -0.96
CA ILE A 121 4.51 -13.55 -0.42
C ILE A 121 3.92 -14.96 -0.48
N LYS A 122 4.08 -15.64 -1.62
CA LYS A 122 3.56 -16.99 -1.83
C LYS A 122 4.19 -17.99 -0.86
N ALA A 123 5.52 -18.02 -0.78
CA ALA A 123 6.23 -18.92 0.12
C ALA A 123 5.84 -18.70 1.60
N ASP A 124 5.72 -17.43 2.02
CA ASP A 124 5.29 -17.09 3.38
C ASP A 124 3.83 -17.50 3.66
N LEU A 125 2.94 -17.33 2.69
CA LEU A 125 1.53 -17.73 2.83
C LEU A 125 1.41 -19.25 2.92
N GLU A 126 2.05 -19.98 2.02
CA GLU A 126 2.07 -21.45 2.01
C GLU A 126 2.63 -21.98 3.34
N TRP A 127 3.79 -21.49 3.77
CA TRP A 127 4.39 -21.90 5.05
C TRP A 127 3.45 -21.68 6.24
N LYS A 128 2.76 -20.53 6.29
CA LYS A 128 1.83 -20.18 7.39
C LYS A 128 0.51 -20.94 7.34
N GLU A 129 0.13 -21.45 6.17
CA GLU A 129 -1.02 -22.33 5.99
C GLU A 129 -0.66 -23.75 6.45
N TYR A 130 0.52 -24.25 6.07
CA TYR A 130 1.05 -25.55 6.52
C TYR A 130 1.33 -25.61 8.03
N SER A 131 1.83 -24.52 8.65
CA SER A 131 2.12 -24.50 10.08
C SER A 131 0.89 -24.49 11.00
N LYS A 132 -0.31 -24.62 10.42
CA LYS A 132 -1.60 -24.64 11.12
C LYS A 132 -2.42 -25.92 10.85
N LEU A 133 -1.89 -26.82 10.03
CA LEU A 133 -2.29 -28.23 9.95
C LEU A 133 -1.51 -29.03 11.00
#